data_AF-A0A8B6D584-F1
#
_entry.id   AF-A0A8B6D584-F1
#
_cell.length_a   1.000
_cell.length_b   1.000
_cell.length_c   1.000
_cell.angle_alpha   90.00
_cell.angle_beta   90.00
_cell.angle_gamma   90.00
#
_symmetry.space_group_name_H-M   'P 1'
#
loop_
_entity.id
_entity.type
_entity.pdbx_description
1 polymer ?
#
loop_
_entity_poly.entity_id
_entity_poly.type
_entity_poly.pdbx_seq_one_letter_code
_entity_poly.pdbx_strand_id
1 'polypeptide(L)'
;MEEDHWTYHFYDTVKGSDWLGDQDAIHYMCEEAPKAVIELENYGMPFSRLENGKIYQRAFGGQSTKFGKGGQAHRCCCVADRTGHSLLHTLYGRSLAYDTKYFIEYFAMDLIMEDGECRGVIALNLEDGTIHRFHSKNTILATGGYGRAYFSCTSAHTCTGDGTAMVARAGLQNEDMEFVQFHPTGIYGAGCLITEGSRGEGGYLINSEGERYMERYAPTAKDLASRDVVSRSSTIEIREGRGVGPEKDHVYLQLSHLPAEVLKTRLPGISETAMIFAGVDVTRDPIPVLPTVHYNMGGVPTNYKGQAIVYNDGKDQVVPGLFACC
;
A
#
# COMPACT_ATOMS: atom_id res chain seq x y z
N MET A 1 -17.60 1.24 -18.05
CA MET A 1 -17.26 1.92 -16.80
C MET A 1 -18.12 3.14 -16.65
N GLU A 2 -18.48 3.41 -15.41
CA GLU A 2 -19.31 4.50 -14.93
C GLU A 2 -18.60 5.86 -14.99
N GLU A 3 -19.38 6.92 -14.86
CA GLU A 3 -18.88 8.28 -14.64
C GLU A 3 -18.27 8.39 -13.23
N ASP A 4 -17.09 8.99 -13.11
CA ASP A 4 -16.40 9.21 -11.85
C ASP A 4 -15.88 10.65 -11.77
N HIS A 5 -15.60 11.12 -10.56
CA HIS A 5 -15.06 12.45 -10.32
C HIS A 5 -14.03 12.40 -9.19
N TRP A 6 -12.91 13.12 -9.33
CA TRP A 6 -11.82 13.07 -8.36
C TRP A 6 -12.26 13.50 -6.95
N THR A 7 -13.29 14.34 -6.83
CA THR A 7 -13.86 14.73 -5.52
C THR A 7 -14.57 13.58 -4.80
N TYR A 8 -15.00 12.53 -5.51
CA TYR A 8 -15.51 11.31 -4.87
C TYR A 8 -14.36 10.51 -4.27
N HIS A 9 -13.23 10.41 -5.00
CA HIS A 9 -12.00 9.82 -4.48
C HIS A 9 -11.44 10.60 -3.28
N PHE A 10 -11.49 11.93 -3.32
CA PHE A 10 -11.16 12.79 -2.19
C PHE A 10 -12.01 12.46 -0.96
N TYR A 11 -13.34 12.41 -1.11
CA TYR A 11 -14.25 12.07 -0.02
C TYR A 11 -13.98 10.70 0.58
N ASP A 12 -13.79 9.68 -0.27
CA ASP A 12 -13.49 8.33 0.18
C ASP A 12 -12.17 8.28 0.96
N THR A 13 -11.16 9.03 0.51
CA THR A 13 -9.85 9.10 1.18
C THR A 13 -9.93 9.82 2.52
N VAL A 14 -10.62 10.96 2.61
CA VAL A 14 -10.82 11.69 3.88
C VAL A 14 -11.60 10.85 4.89
N LYS A 15 -12.65 10.15 4.45
CA LYS A 15 -13.39 9.23 5.30
C LYS A 15 -12.52 8.03 5.70
N GLY A 16 -11.75 7.49 4.77
CA GLY A 16 -10.89 6.33 4.99
C GLY A 16 -9.72 6.60 5.93
N SER A 17 -9.26 7.85 6.03
CA SER A 17 -8.27 8.29 7.02
C SER A 17 -8.87 8.56 8.40
N ASP A 18 -10.15 8.29 8.60
CA ASP A 18 -10.91 8.59 9.82
C ASP A 18 -10.73 10.05 10.28
N TRP A 19 -10.73 10.96 9.30
CA TRP A 19 -10.52 12.40 9.47
C TRP A 19 -9.18 12.84 10.07
N LEU A 20 -8.21 11.92 10.24
CA LEU A 20 -6.86 12.27 10.66
C LEU A 20 -6.00 12.80 9.50
N GLY A 21 -6.30 12.40 8.27
CA GLY A 21 -5.51 12.81 7.11
C GLY A 21 -5.73 14.26 6.69
N ASP A 22 -4.64 14.97 6.40
CA ASP A 22 -4.66 16.37 5.97
C ASP A 22 -5.32 16.56 4.60
N GLN A 23 -6.35 17.39 4.57
CA GLN A 23 -7.23 17.50 3.40
C GLN A 23 -6.60 18.27 2.24
N ASP A 24 -5.59 19.12 2.48
CA ASP A 24 -4.85 19.79 1.40
C ASP A 24 -3.98 18.78 0.62
N ALA A 25 -3.30 17.89 1.32
CA ALA A 25 -2.54 16.79 0.72
C ALA A 25 -3.45 15.78 0.01
N ILE A 26 -4.57 15.39 0.63
CA ILE A 26 -5.54 14.47 0.00
C ILE A 26 -6.17 15.10 -1.24
N HIS A 27 -6.47 16.40 -1.21
CA HIS A 27 -6.97 17.14 -2.37
C HIS A 27 -5.96 17.09 -3.51
N TYR A 28 -4.71 17.50 -3.27
CA TYR A 28 -3.65 17.48 -4.27
C TYR A 28 -3.49 16.08 -4.90
N MET A 29 -3.39 15.04 -4.06
CA MET A 29 -3.25 13.66 -4.51
C MET A 29 -4.42 13.22 -5.40
N CYS A 30 -5.66 13.48 -4.99
CA CYS A 30 -6.84 13.00 -5.71
C CYS A 30 -7.05 13.75 -7.03
N GLU A 31 -6.80 15.07 -7.06
CA GLU A 31 -6.92 15.89 -8.27
C GLU A 31 -5.83 15.54 -9.30
N GLU A 32 -4.61 15.25 -8.86
CA GLU A 32 -3.49 14.91 -9.75
C GLU A 32 -3.48 13.43 -10.21
N ALA A 33 -4.17 12.53 -9.49
CA ALA A 33 -4.16 11.10 -9.79
C ALA A 33 -4.47 10.74 -11.26
N PRO A 34 -5.48 11.32 -11.95
CA PRO A 34 -5.73 11.01 -13.35
C PRO A 34 -4.54 11.36 -14.26
N LYS A 35 -3.87 12.49 -14.03
CA LYS A 35 -2.72 12.93 -14.82
C LYS A 35 -1.52 12.02 -14.57
N ALA A 36 -1.24 11.69 -13.31
CA ALA A 36 -0.13 10.81 -12.93
C ALA A 36 -0.29 9.39 -13.52
N VAL A 37 -1.50 8.82 -13.52
CA VAL A 37 -1.74 7.50 -14.12
C VAL A 37 -1.60 7.54 -15.65
N ILE A 38 -2.08 8.60 -16.30
CA ILE A 38 -1.91 8.78 -17.75
C ILE A 38 -0.43 8.97 -18.10
N GLU A 39 0.35 9.66 -17.26
CA GLU A 39 1.80 9.78 -17.44
C GLU A 39 2.49 8.41 -17.42
N LEU A 40 2.15 7.54 -16.47
CA LEU A 40 2.68 6.18 -16.41
C LEU A 40 2.32 5.36 -17.66
N GLU A 41 1.09 5.50 -18.16
CA GLU A 41 0.66 4.84 -19.39
C GLU A 41 1.44 5.34 -20.61
N ASN A 42 1.69 6.65 -20.69
CA ASN A 42 2.52 7.27 -21.73
C ASN A 42 4.00 6.88 -21.62
N TYR A 43 4.50 6.54 -20.42
CA TYR A 43 5.82 5.93 -20.23
C TYR A 43 5.89 4.47 -20.70
N GLY A 44 4.75 3.87 -21.04
CA GLY A 44 4.65 2.50 -21.54
C GLY A 44 4.21 1.48 -20.49
N MET A 45 3.67 1.92 -19.35
CA MET A 45 3.16 0.99 -18.34
C MET A 45 2.03 0.12 -18.94
N PRO A 46 2.14 -1.23 -18.89
CA PRO A 46 1.26 -2.13 -19.63
C PRO A 46 -0.06 -2.40 -18.90
N PHE A 47 -0.82 -1.35 -18.61
CA PHE A 47 -2.14 -1.47 -17.98
C PHE A 47 -3.03 -2.47 -18.72
N SER A 48 -3.77 -3.27 -17.95
CA SER A 48 -4.86 -4.08 -18.50
C SER A 48 -5.87 -3.18 -19.21
N ARG A 49 -6.53 -3.70 -20.24
CA ARG A 49 -7.40 -2.89 -21.11
C ARG A 49 -8.86 -3.31 -21.02
N LEU A 50 -9.73 -2.34 -21.24
CA LEU A 50 -11.13 -2.54 -21.63
C LEU A 50 -11.21 -2.84 -23.13
N GLU A 51 -12.37 -3.31 -23.58
CA GLU A 51 -12.64 -3.55 -25.02
C GLU A 51 -12.45 -2.29 -25.88
N ASN A 52 -12.68 -1.11 -25.31
CA ASN A 52 -12.49 0.18 -25.99
C ASN A 52 -11.02 0.69 -25.97
N GLY A 53 -10.07 -0.12 -25.50
CA GLY A 53 -8.65 0.22 -25.45
C GLY A 53 -8.23 1.13 -24.28
N LYS A 54 -9.16 1.61 -23.46
CA LYS A 54 -8.84 2.39 -22.25
C LYS A 54 -8.32 1.48 -21.13
N ILE A 55 -7.69 2.09 -20.13
CA ILE A 55 -7.20 1.42 -18.92
C ILE A 55 -8.39 0.75 -18.20
N TYR A 56 -8.21 -0.53 -17.87
CA TYR A 56 -9.13 -1.28 -17.03
C TYR A 56 -8.97 -0.88 -15.57
N GLN A 57 -10.10 -0.64 -14.90
CA GLN A 57 -10.18 -0.31 -13.49
C GLN A 57 -11.08 -1.34 -12.78
N ARG A 58 -10.69 -1.73 -11.56
CA ARG A 58 -11.44 -2.68 -10.72
C ARG A 58 -12.02 -2.01 -9.48
N ALA A 59 -12.97 -2.67 -8.83
CA ALA A 59 -13.43 -2.29 -7.50
C ALA A 59 -12.33 -2.52 -6.46
N PHE A 60 -12.34 -1.71 -5.40
CA PHE A 60 -11.41 -1.82 -4.27
C PHE A 60 -12.10 -1.35 -2.98
N GLY A 61 -11.52 -1.68 -1.83
CA GLY A 61 -12.12 -1.38 -0.53
C GLY A 61 -12.30 0.12 -0.31
N GLY A 62 -13.44 0.50 0.29
CA GLY A 62 -13.73 1.88 0.68
C GLY A 62 -14.00 2.86 -0.46
N GLN A 63 -14.15 2.40 -1.71
CA GLN A 63 -14.36 3.26 -2.87
C GLN A 63 -15.84 3.36 -3.27
N SER A 64 -16.36 4.59 -3.35
CA SER A 64 -17.76 4.88 -3.65
C SER A 64 -17.93 5.98 -4.69
N THR A 65 -19.10 6.04 -5.32
CA THR A 65 -19.49 7.19 -6.17
C THR A 65 -20.42 8.13 -5.41
N LYS A 66 -20.55 9.39 -5.88
CA LYS A 66 -21.49 10.39 -5.33
C LYS A 66 -21.36 10.58 -3.81
N PHE A 67 -20.13 10.72 -3.32
CA PHE A 67 -19.82 10.98 -1.90
C PHE A 67 -20.44 9.93 -0.95
N GLY A 68 -20.22 8.64 -1.21
CA GLY A 68 -20.75 7.54 -0.38
C GLY A 68 -22.17 7.09 -0.71
N LYS A 69 -22.88 7.76 -1.63
CA LYS A 69 -24.32 7.53 -1.87
C LYS A 69 -24.62 6.79 -3.17
N GLY A 70 -23.64 6.66 -4.06
CA GLY A 70 -23.84 6.13 -5.41
C GLY A 70 -23.45 4.66 -5.60
N GLY A 71 -23.08 3.96 -4.53
CA GLY A 71 -22.61 2.57 -4.58
C GLY A 71 -21.11 2.45 -4.86
N GLN A 72 -20.65 1.22 -5.12
CA GLN A 72 -19.25 0.87 -5.33
C GLN A 72 -18.68 1.54 -6.58
N ALA A 73 -17.48 2.11 -6.47
CA ALA A 73 -16.73 2.64 -7.61
C ALA A 73 -15.71 1.62 -8.16
N HIS A 74 -15.37 1.76 -9.44
CA HIS A 74 -14.30 1.02 -10.12
C HIS A 74 -13.22 2.01 -10.60
N ARG A 75 -12.32 2.42 -9.68
CA ARG A 75 -11.27 3.39 -10.01
C ARG A 75 -9.84 2.90 -9.81
N CYS A 76 -9.64 1.67 -9.35
CA CYS A 76 -8.31 1.09 -9.18
C CYS A 76 -7.75 0.60 -10.54
N CYS A 77 -6.95 1.45 -11.20
CA CYS A 77 -6.20 1.11 -12.41
C CYS A 77 -5.18 -0.01 -12.12
N CYS A 78 -5.09 -1.02 -12.99
CA CYS A 78 -4.25 -2.19 -12.68
C CYS A 78 -3.61 -2.87 -13.90
N VAL A 79 -2.54 -3.62 -13.61
CA VAL A 79 -1.89 -4.55 -14.54
C VAL A 79 -2.10 -5.95 -13.98
N ALA A 80 -3.24 -6.56 -14.29
CA ALA A 80 -3.74 -7.72 -13.57
C ALA A 80 -3.56 -7.50 -12.04
N ASP A 81 -2.93 -8.44 -11.34
CA ASP A 81 -2.55 -8.31 -9.93
C ASP A 81 -1.04 -8.07 -9.71
N ARG A 82 -0.33 -7.57 -10.73
CA ARG A 82 1.11 -7.28 -10.72
C ARG A 82 1.42 -5.80 -10.98
N THR A 83 0.48 -4.90 -10.65
CA THR A 83 0.61 -3.45 -10.90
C THR A 83 1.91 -2.86 -10.35
N GLY A 84 2.31 -3.22 -9.13
CA GLY A 84 3.55 -2.71 -8.51
C GLY A 84 4.82 -3.13 -9.27
N HIS A 85 4.86 -4.37 -9.75
CA HIS A 85 5.97 -4.87 -10.57
C HIS A 85 6.09 -4.06 -11.87
N SER A 86 4.99 -3.91 -12.60
CA SER A 86 4.99 -3.14 -13.85
C SER A 86 5.30 -1.67 -13.66
N LEU A 87 4.80 -1.05 -12.58
CA LEU A 87 5.10 0.34 -12.23
C LEU A 87 6.60 0.53 -12.01
N LEU A 88 7.22 -0.30 -11.15
CA LEU A 88 8.64 -0.14 -10.81
C LEU A 88 9.55 -0.40 -12.02
N HIS A 89 9.26 -1.41 -12.83
CA HIS A 89 10.02 -1.66 -14.06
C HIS A 89 9.86 -0.52 -15.09
N THR A 90 8.66 0.05 -15.22
CA THR A 90 8.41 1.18 -16.13
C THR A 90 9.20 2.41 -15.68
N LEU A 91 9.14 2.75 -14.39
CA LEU A 91 9.87 3.90 -13.84
C LEU A 91 11.38 3.71 -13.90
N TYR A 92 11.89 2.51 -13.60
CA TYR A 92 13.31 2.21 -13.78
C TYR A 92 13.74 2.33 -15.24
N GLY A 93 12.98 1.77 -16.18
CA GLY A 93 13.28 1.92 -17.61
C GLY A 93 13.23 3.38 -18.05
N ARG A 94 12.27 4.16 -17.55
CA ARG A 94 12.15 5.59 -17.86
C ARG A 94 13.29 6.40 -17.29
N SER A 95 13.75 6.07 -16.08
CA SER A 95 14.79 6.84 -15.40
C SER A 95 16.15 6.74 -16.09
N LEU A 96 16.40 5.65 -16.84
CA LEU A 96 17.58 5.48 -17.71
C LEU A 96 17.62 6.46 -18.91
N ALA A 97 16.52 7.15 -19.22
CA ALA A 97 16.50 8.17 -20.26
C ALA A 97 17.12 9.51 -19.80
N TYR A 98 17.53 9.61 -18.53
CA TYR A 98 18.10 10.80 -17.91
C TYR A 98 19.52 10.51 -17.38
N ASP A 99 20.32 11.56 -17.16
CA ASP A 99 21.69 11.43 -16.67
C ASP A 99 21.78 11.30 -15.13
N THR A 100 20.78 10.62 -14.54
CA THR A 100 20.72 10.35 -13.10
C THR A 100 21.90 9.47 -12.71
N LYS A 101 22.67 9.89 -11.70
CA LYS A 101 23.76 9.08 -11.15
C LYS A 101 23.21 8.13 -10.10
N TYR A 102 23.30 6.83 -10.39
CA TYR A 102 22.87 5.78 -9.47
C TYR A 102 24.05 5.30 -8.63
N PHE A 103 23.84 5.26 -7.32
CA PHE A 103 24.72 4.61 -6.36
C PHE A 103 23.97 3.38 -5.83
N ILE A 104 24.04 2.29 -6.60
CA ILE A 104 23.32 1.04 -6.32
C ILE A 104 24.03 0.30 -5.19
N GLU A 105 23.26 -0.29 -4.28
CA GLU A 105 23.79 -0.99 -3.10
C GLU A 105 24.64 -0.09 -2.18
N TYR A 106 24.20 1.16 -2.01
CA TYR A 106 24.68 2.06 -0.97
C TYR A 106 23.67 2.13 0.17
N PHE A 107 24.12 1.88 1.39
CA PHE A 107 23.30 1.94 2.59
C PHE A 107 23.44 3.31 3.25
N ALA A 108 22.40 4.15 3.16
CA ALA A 108 22.36 5.44 3.84
C ALA A 108 22.29 5.24 5.36
N MET A 109 23.24 5.83 6.09
CA MET A 109 23.38 5.63 7.54
C MET A 109 22.75 6.78 8.33
N ASP A 110 23.04 8.02 7.97
CA ASP A 110 22.54 9.21 8.67
C ASP A 110 22.44 10.44 7.75
N LEU A 111 21.58 11.39 8.15
CA LEU A 111 21.52 12.73 7.58
C LEU A 111 22.73 13.55 8.03
N ILE A 112 23.25 14.41 7.15
CA ILE A 112 24.25 15.42 7.50
C ILE A 112 23.49 16.70 7.85
N MET A 113 23.34 17.00 9.14
CA MET A 113 22.63 18.20 9.62
C MET A 113 23.61 19.29 10.06
N GLU A 114 23.31 20.56 9.72
CA GLU A 114 24.07 21.73 10.16
C GLU A 114 23.11 22.91 10.31
N ASP A 115 23.10 23.59 11.46
CA ASP A 115 22.23 24.74 11.76
C ASP A 115 20.72 24.48 11.49
N GLY A 116 20.26 23.25 11.68
CA GLY A 116 18.88 22.83 11.41
C GLY A 116 18.55 22.55 9.94
N GLU A 117 19.53 22.62 9.04
CA GLU A 117 19.41 22.33 7.61
C GLU A 117 20.02 20.95 7.29
N CYS A 118 19.36 20.19 6.41
CA CYS A 118 19.91 18.96 5.85
C CYS A 118 20.84 19.29 4.67
N ARG A 119 22.09 18.82 4.75
CA ARG A 119 23.15 19.07 3.76
C ARG A 119 23.60 17.82 3.01
N GLY A 120 22.80 16.74 3.09
CA GLY A 120 23.11 15.47 2.46
C GLY A 120 22.99 14.26 3.38
N VAL A 121 23.66 13.18 2.98
CA VAL A 121 23.69 11.91 3.72
C VAL A 121 25.11 11.33 3.77
N ILE A 122 25.38 10.57 4.82
CA ILE A 122 26.53 9.66 4.88
C ILE A 122 26.05 8.22 4.59
N ALA A 123 26.79 7.48 3.76
CA ALA A 123 26.41 6.14 3.34
C ALA A 123 27.61 5.18 3.28
N LEU A 124 27.31 3.89 3.44
CA LEU A 124 28.24 2.78 3.26
C LEU A 124 28.05 2.17 1.87
N ASN A 125 29.12 2.07 1.08
CA ASN A 125 29.13 1.26 -0.12
C ASN A 125 29.21 -0.23 0.28
N LEU A 126 28.18 -1.02 -0.04
CA LEU A 126 28.15 -2.43 0.34
C LEU A 126 29.10 -3.30 -0.49
N GLU A 127 29.51 -2.85 -1.67
CA GLU A 127 30.40 -3.61 -2.55
C GLU A 127 31.85 -3.61 -2.04
N ASP A 128 32.37 -2.45 -1.61
CA ASP A 128 33.79 -2.28 -1.26
C ASP A 128 34.04 -1.84 0.19
N GLY A 129 32.98 -1.59 0.96
CA GLY A 129 33.05 -1.18 2.37
C GLY A 129 33.47 0.27 2.60
N THR A 130 33.59 1.09 1.55
CA THR A 130 33.97 2.50 1.68
C THR A 130 32.83 3.37 2.20
N ILE A 131 33.19 4.45 2.91
CA ILE A 131 32.23 5.43 3.43
C ILE A 131 32.22 6.66 2.53
N HIS A 132 31.02 7.08 2.14
CA HIS A 132 30.78 8.21 1.26
C HIS A 132 29.93 9.28 1.94
N ARG A 133 30.23 10.54 1.62
CA ARG A 133 29.39 11.69 1.99
C ARG A 133 28.83 12.29 0.72
N PHE A 134 27.51 12.27 0.60
CA PHE A 134 26.80 12.87 -0.52
C PHE A 134 26.31 14.25 -0.09
N HIS A 135 27.04 15.30 -0.46
CA HIS A 135 26.60 16.67 -0.21
C HIS A 135 25.57 17.10 -1.26
N SER A 136 24.45 17.65 -0.80
CA SER A 136 23.38 18.15 -1.66
C SER A 136 22.66 19.32 -1.02
N LYS A 137 22.16 20.25 -1.84
CA LYS A 137 21.29 21.34 -1.38
C LYS A 137 19.92 20.84 -0.91
N ASN A 138 19.42 19.76 -1.51
CA ASN A 138 18.17 19.12 -1.12
C ASN A 138 18.36 17.60 -1.10
N THR A 139 17.84 16.96 -0.08
CA THR A 139 17.84 15.52 0.15
C THR A 139 16.40 15.04 0.26
N ILE A 140 16.05 14.00 -0.49
CA ILE A 140 14.71 13.39 -0.50
C ILE A 140 14.82 11.99 0.11
N LEU A 141 14.06 11.73 1.18
CA LEU A 141 13.91 10.41 1.77
C LEU A 141 12.74 9.67 1.11
N ALA A 142 13.04 8.58 0.42
CA ALA A 142 12.05 7.68 -0.20
C ALA A 142 12.34 6.21 0.15
N THR A 143 12.57 5.96 1.44
CA THR A 143 13.17 4.71 1.97
C THR A 143 12.17 3.61 2.30
N GLY A 144 10.87 3.82 2.02
CA GLY A 144 9.81 2.86 2.35
C GLY A 144 9.47 2.79 3.85
N GLY A 145 8.69 1.76 4.22
CA GLY A 145 8.16 1.55 5.57
C GLY A 145 9.01 0.65 6.48
N TYR A 146 8.44 0.27 7.62
CA TYR A 146 9.10 -0.47 8.71
C TYR A 146 8.30 -1.70 9.18
N GLY A 147 7.56 -2.36 8.28
CA GLY A 147 6.76 -3.55 8.62
C GLY A 147 7.55 -4.70 9.28
N ARG A 148 8.88 -4.77 9.06
CA ARG A 148 9.76 -5.76 9.72
C ARG A 148 10.00 -5.53 11.20
N ALA A 149 9.42 -4.49 11.80
CA ALA A 149 9.29 -4.39 13.25
C ALA A 149 8.37 -5.49 13.84
N TYR A 150 7.58 -6.16 13.01
CA TYR A 150 6.65 -7.22 13.41
C TYR A 150 7.13 -8.61 13.02
N PHE A 151 6.71 -9.60 13.81
CA PHE A 151 7.02 -11.01 13.56
C PHE A 151 6.45 -11.52 12.22
N SER A 152 5.18 -11.18 11.94
CA SER A 152 4.51 -11.51 10.69
C SER A 152 4.10 -10.22 9.97
N CYS A 153 4.60 -10.05 8.75
CA CYS A 153 4.30 -8.93 7.88
C CYS A 153 4.36 -9.36 6.41
N THR A 154 3.61 -8.69 5.54
CA THR A 154 3.74 -8.87 4.09
C THR A 154 4.99 -8.19 3.53
N SER A 155 5.64 -7.34 4.32
CA SER A 155 6.74 -6.50 3.90
C SER A 155 7.98 -7.33 3.56
N ALA A 156 8.76 -6.86 2.58
CA ALA A 156 10.06 -7.44 2.27
C ALA A 156 10.99 -7.38 3.50
N HIS A 157 12.03 -8.21 3.53
CA HIS A 157 13.05 -8.18 4.59
C HIS A 157 13.78 -6.82 4.66
N THR A 158 13.77 -6.05 3.57
CA THR A 158 14.41 -4.74 3.45
C THR A 158 13.53 -3.57 3.92
N CYS A 159 12.32 -3.81 4.42
CA CYS A 159 11.44 -2.76 4.95
C CYS A 159 11.72 -2.52 6.45
N THR A 160 12.85 -1.86 6.75
CA THR A 160 13.42 -1.71 8.10
C THR A 160 13.30 -0.31 8.69
N GLY A 161 12.69 0.65 7.99
CA GLY A 161 12.48 2.01 8.51
C GLY A 161 13.74 2.87 8.56
N ASP A 162 14.70 2.64 7.67
CA ASP A 162 16.03 3.26 7.76
C ASP A 162 15.95 4.79 7.72
N GLY A 163 15.18 5.37 6.79
CA GLY A 163 14.99 6.81 6.70
C GLY A 163 14.22 7.42 7.87
N THR A 164 13.20 6.72 8.36
CA THR A 164 12.47 7.08 9.59
C THR A 164 13.42 7.15 10.79
N ALA A 165 14.36 6.22 10.87
CA ALA A 165 15.36 6.17 11.92
C ALA A 165 16.45 7.26 11.75
N MET A 166 16.86 7.58 10.52
CA MET A 166 17.78 8.70 10.24
C MET A 166 17.18 10.04 10.71
N VAL A 167 15.90 10.27 10.47
CA VAL A 167 15.17 11.46 10.94
C VAL A 167 15.14 11.51 12.47
N ALA A 168 14.82 10.39 13.12
CA ALA A 168 14.84 10.32 14.58
C ALA A 168 16.23 10.58 15.18
N ARG A 169 17.30 10.02 14.59
CA ARG A 169 18.69 10.26 15.03
C ARG A 169 19.15 11.69 14.82
N ALA A 170 18.61 12.38 13.80
CA ALA A 170 18.80 13.80 13.58
C ALA A 170 18.06 14.69 14.60
N GLY A 171 17.30 14.12 15.53
CA GLY A 171 16.52 14.85 16.53
C GLY A 171 15.24 15.46 15.98
N LEU A 172 14.79 15.02 14.80
CA LEU A 172 13.55 15.46 14.16
C LEU A 172 12.38 14.54 14.51
N GLN A 173 11.15 15.06 14.44
CA GLN A 173 9.94 14.30 14.73
C GLN A 173 9.60 13.29 13.62
N ASN A 174 9.00 12.17 14.04
CA ASN A 174 8.14 11.34 13.19
C ASN A 174 6.68 11.51 13.66
N GLU A 175 5.73 11.22 12.79
CA GLU A 175 4.30 11.42 13.02
C GLU A 175 3.52 10.11 12.83
N ASP A 176 2.44 9.93 13.58
CA ASP A 176 1.44 8.87 13.42
C ASP A 176 1.98 7.41 13.42
N MET A 177 3.10 7.18 14.12
CA MET A 177 3.83 5.92 14.11
C MET A 177 3.05 4.73 14.71
N GLU A 178 2.04 5.00 15.54
CA GLU A 178 1.14 3.99 16.09
C GLU A 178 0.13 3.44 15.07
N PHE A 179 -0.11 4.16 13.97
CA PHE A 179 -1.05 3.75 12.95
C PHE A 179 -0.39 2.75 11.99
N VAL A 180 -0.49 1.47 12.37
CA VAL A 180 -0.01 0.32 11.58
C VAL A 180 -1.17 -0.40 10.91
N GLN A 181 -1.10 -0.54 9.58
CA GLN A 181 -2.15 -1.20 8.82
C GLN A 181 -1.95 -2.71 8.80
N PHE A 182 -2.99 -3.42 9.22
CA PHE A 182 -3.10 -4.86 8.99
C PHE A 182 -3.93 -5.08 7.73
N HIS A 183 -3.31 -5.62 6.68
CA HIS A 183 -4.05 -6.02 5.49
C HIS A 183 -4.89 -7.26 5.81
N PRO A 184 -6.18 -7.32 5.41
CA PRO A 184 -7.07 -8.39 5.84
C PRO A 184 -6.65 -9.79 5.40
N THR A 185 -5.96 -9.89 4.27
CA THR A 185 -5.70 -11.16 3.58
C THR A 185 -4.21 -11.41 3.33
N GLY A 186 -3.41 -11.53 4.40
CA GLY A 186 -2.10 -12.19 4.31
C GLY A 186 -2.29 -13.70 4.34
N ILE A 187 -1.53 -14.44 3.53
CA ILE A 187 -1.64 -15.91 3.49
C ILE A 187 -1.19 -16.50 4.84
N TYR A 188 -1.97 -17.46 5.34
CA TYR A 188 -1.67 -18.12 6.61
C TYR A 188 -0.32 -18.84 6.57
N GLY A 189 0.44 -18.76 7.66
CA GLY A 189 1.81 -19.26 7.75
C GLY A 189 2.84 -18.29 7.13
N ALA A 190 2.85 -18.15 5.80
CA ALA A 190 3.92 -17.42 5.10
C ALA A 190 3.83 -15.89 5.16
N GLY A 191 2.63 -15.32 5.35
CA GLY A 191 2.42 -13.87 5.41
C GLY A 191 2.45 -13.13 4.08
N CYS A 192 2.65 -13.81 2.94
CA CYS A 192 2.56 -13.23 1.61
C CYS A 192 1.19 -12.56 1.37
N LEU A 193 1.19 -11.40 0.72
CA LEU A 193 -0.03 -10.66 0.41
C LEU A 193 -0.89 -11.42 -0.60
N ILE A 194 -2.18 -11.59 -0.30
CA ILE A 194 -3.22 -11.84 -1.29
C ILE A 194 -3.99 -10.54 -1.52
N THR A 195 -3.96 -10.04 -2.75
CA THR A 195 -4.47 -8.72 -3.12
C THR A 195 -5.94 -8.52 -2.71
N GLU A 196 -6.27 -7.33 -2.21
CA GLU A 196 -7.67 -6.92 -2.03
C GLU A 196 -8.45 -6.90 -3.35
N GLY A 197 -7.74 -6.84 -4.49
CA GLY A 197 -8.32 -7.06 -5.80
C GLY A 197 -9.07 -8.40 -5.91
N SER A 198 -8.71 -9.43 -5.14
CA SER A 198 -9.47 -10.69 -5.10
C SER A 198 -10.90 -10.48 -4.61
N ARG A 199 -11.11 -9.60 -3.62
CA ARG A 199 -12.45 -9.20 -3.16
C ARG A 199 -13.11 -8.23 -4.16
N GLY A 200 -12.32 -7.35 -4.78
CA GLY A 200 -12.77 -6.44 -5.84
C GLY A 200 -13.33 -7.16 -7.08
N GLU A 201 -12.79 -8.33 -7.43
CA GLU A 201 -13.29 -9.18 -8.51
C GLU A 201 -14.45 -10.10 -8.07
N GLY A 202 -14.92 -10.00 -6.83
CA GLY A 202 -16.08 -10.71 -6.30
C GLY A 202 -15.78 -11.85 -5.32
N GLY A 203 -14.51 -12.01 -4.90
CA GLY A 203 -14.14 -12.87 -3.78
C GLY A 203 -14.73 -12.40 -2.45
N TYR A 204 -14.89 -13.31 -1.51
CA TYR A 204 -15.44 -12.99 -0.19
C TYR A 204 -14.85 -13.86 0.92
N LEU A 205 -14.93 -13.36 2.15
CA LEU A 205 -14.40 -14.02 3.33
C LEU A 205 -15.46 -14.90 4.00
N ILE A 206 -15.06 -16.10 4.42
CA ILE A 206 -15.91 -17.05 5.14
C ILE A 206 -15.23 -17.58 6.40
N ASN A 207 -16.03 -17.84 7.43
CA ASN A 207 -15.58 -18.47 8.68
C ASN A 207 -15.79 -20.00 8.64
N SER A 208 -15.53 -20.68 9.76
CA SER A 208 -15.67 -22.15 9.87
C SER A 208 -17.10 -22.69 9.73
N GLU A 209 -18.10 -21.83 9.89
CA GLU A 209 -19.51 -22.17 9.70
C GLU A 209 -19.96 -21.98 8.24
N GLY A 210 -19.07 -21.50 7.37
CA GLY A 210 -19.39 -21.13 5.99
C GLY A 210 -20.14 -19.79 5.88
N GLU A 211 -20.26 -19.02 6.97
CA GLU A 211 -20.89 -17.71 6.97
C GLU A 211 -20.01 -16.70 6.23
N ARG A 212 -20.59 -15.97 5.27
CA ARG A 212 -20.00 -14.75 4.71
C ARG A 212 -20.12 -13.60 5.72
N TYR A 213 -19.33 -13.66 6.78
CA TYR A 213 -19.49 -12.85 7.98
C TYR A 213 -19.40 -11.33 7.74
N MET A 214 -18.75 -10.88 6.67
CA MET A 214 -18.68 -9.44 6.38
C MET A 214 -20.04 -8.80 6.05
N GLU A 215 -21.05 -9.60 5.66
CA GLU A 215 -22.42 -9.10 5.51
C GLU A 215 -23.03 -8.63 6.84
N ARG A 216 -22.58 -9.21 7.96
CA ARG A 216 -22.99 -8.84 9.32
C ARG A 216 -22.24 -7.61 9.83
N TYR A 217 -20.92 -7.54 9.61
CA TYR A 217 -20.09 -6.44 10.13
C TYR A 217 -20.18 -5.15 9.30
N ALA A 218 -20.34 -5.27 7.98
CA ALA A 218 -20.44 -4.13 7.08
C ALA A 218 -21.54 -4.36 6.03
N PRO A 219 -22.84 -4.23 6.39
CA PRO A 219 -23.95 -4.65 5.53
C PRO A 219 -23.94 -4.06 4.11
N THR A 220 -23.48 -2.81 3.97
CA THR A 220 -23.38 -2.11 2.69
C THR A 220 -22.15 -2.54 1.90
N ALA A 221 -20.95 -2.35 2.45
CA ALA A 221 -19.69 -2.55 1.72
C ALA A 221 -19.19 -4.01 1.72
N LYS A 222 -19.64 -4.81 2.67
CA LYS A 222 -19.27 -6.21 2.89
C LYS A 222 -17.74 -6.35 2.91
N ASP A 223 -17.21 -7.26 2.09
CA ASP A 223 -15.78 -7.55 1.95
C ASP A 223 -14.96 -6.37 1.38
N LEU A 224 -15.61 -5.34 0.84
CA LEU A 224 -15.01 -4.09 0.36
C LEU A 224 -15.16 -2.93 1.35
N ALA A 225 -15.42 -3.22 2.63
CA ALA A 225 -15.24 -2.24 3.70
C ALA A 225 -13.77 -1.81 3.85
N SER A 226 -13.51 -0.79 4.67
CA SER A 226 -12.14 -0.35 4.96
C SER A 226 -11.33 -1.46 5.63
N ARG A 227 -10.02 -1.49 5.35
CA ARG A 227 -9.12 -2.58 5.78
C ARG A 227 -9.13 -2.79 7.28
N ASP A 228 -9.17 -1.73 8.06
CA ASP A 228 -9.21 -1.75 9.51
C ASP A 228 -10.48 -2.44 10.04
N VAL A 229 -11.64 -2.21 9.40
CA VAL A 229 -12.91 -2.89 9.72
C VAL A 229 -12.85 -4.37 9.35
N VAL A 230 -12.41 -4.72 8.14
CA VAL A 230 -12.34 -6.12 7.68
C VAL A 230 -11.34 -6.93 8.52
N SER A 231 -10.20 -6.34 8.85
CA SER A 231 -9.18 -6.96 9.71
C SER A 231 -9.70 -7.19 11.13
N ARG A 232 -10.35 -6.18 11.76
CA ARG A 232 -10.96 -6.36 13.09
C ARG A 232 -12.07 -7.42 13.08
N SER A 233 -12.91 -7.43 12.04
CA SER A 233 -13.99 -8.41 11.88
C SER A 233 -13.44 -9.83 11.82
N SER A 234 -12.42 -10.06 11.00
CA SER A 234 -11.77 -11.38 10.87
C SER A 234 -11.11 -11.81 12.18
N THR A 235 -10.47 -10.89 12.90
CA THR A 235 -9.91 -11.17 14.24
C THR A 235 -10.99 -11.51 15.26
N ILE A 236 -12.16 -10.86 15.22
CA ILE A 236 -13.29 -11.19 16.10
C ILE A 236 -13.80 -12.60 15.80
N GLU A 237 -14.00 -12.96 14.53
CA GLU A 237 -14.42 -14.31 14.13
C GLU A 237 -13.49 -15.39 14.70
N ILE A 238 -12.18 -15.19 14.58
CA ILE A 238 -11.16 -16.12 15.11
C ILE A 238 -11.27 -16.20 16.65
N ARG A 239 -11.30 -15.06 17.34
CA ARG A 239 -11.36 -14.99 18.81
C ARG A 239 -12.63 -15.57 19.42
N GLU A 240 -13.74 -15.52 18.68
CA GLU A 240 -15.02 -16.11 19.09
C GLU A 240 -15.14 -17.59 18.68
N GLY A 241 -14.04 -18.22 18.26
CA GLY A 241 -13.95 -19.66 18.02
C GLY A 241 -14.49 -20.12 16.67
N ARG A 242 -14.77 -19.17 15.76
CA ARG A 242 -15.25 -19.41 14.40
C ARG A 242 -14.13 -19.40 13.35
N GLY A 243 -12.87 -19.32 13.75
CA GLY A 243 -11.72 -19.52 12.85
C GLY A 243 -11.66 -20.93 12.25
N VAL A 244 -10.95 -21.06 11.12
CA VAL A 244 -10.82 -22.28 10.31
C VAL A 244 -9.44 -22.94 10.52
N GLY A 245 -9.25 -24.12 9.93
CA GLY A 245 -8.05 -24.94 10.12
C GLY A 245 -8.05 -25.72 11.45
N PRO A 246 -7.03 -26.57 11.68
CA PRO A 246 -6.95 -27.40 12.89
C PRO A 246 -6.85 -26.55 14.17
N GLU A 247 -6.18 -25.40 14.10
CA GLU A 247 -5.97 -24.49 15.23
C GLU A 247 -7.03 -23.39 15.37
N LYS A 248 -8.01 -23.33 14.45
CA LYS A 248 -9.05 -22.29 14.40
C LYS A 248 -8.52 -20.85 14.45
N ASP A 249 -7.41 -20.58 13.78
CA ASP A 249 -6.61 -19.36 13.94
C ASP A 249 -6.52 -18.47 12.69
N HIS A 250 -7.31 -18.79 11.66
CA HIS A 250 -7.42 -18.01 10.43
C HIS A 250 -8.85 -18.05 9.86
N VAL A 251 -9.09 -17.40 8.72
CA VAL A 251 -10.35 -17.44 7.97
C VAL A 251 -10.06 -17.82 6.51
N TYR A 252 -11.11 -18.03 5.73
CA TYR A 252 -10.97 -18.39 4.31
C TYR A 252 -11.33 -17.22 3.40
N LEU A 253 -10.55 -17.03 2.34
CA LEU A 253 -10.91 -16.22 1.18
C LEU A 253 -11.38 -17.14 0.06
N GLN A 254 -12.67 -17.06 -0.29
CA GLN A 254 -13.30 -17.88 -1.32
C GLN A 254 -13.26 -17.18 -2.69
N LEU A 255 -12.80 -17.91 -3.70
CA LEU A 255 -12.68 -17.46 -5.08
C LEU A 255 -13.23 -18.46 -6.12
N SER A 256 -13.51 -19.72 -5.74
CA SER A 256 -13.83 -20.79 -6.70
C SER A 256 -15.16 -20.62 -7.43
N HIS A 257 -16.04 -19.72 -6.96
CA HIS A 257 -17.26 -19.33 -7.67
C HIS A 257 -17.00 -18.40 -8.86
N LEU A 258 -15.83 -17.75 -8.91
CA LEU A 258 -15.45 -16.92 -10.03
C LEU A 258 -15.08 -17.81 -11.23
N PRO A 259 -15.42 -17.41 -12.47
CA PRO A 259 -14.99 -18.16 -13.64
C PRO A 259 -13.47 -18.28 -13.68
N ALA A 260 -12.94 -19.48 -13.98
CA ALA A 260 -11.51 -19.72 -14.03
C ALA A 260 -10.75 -18.75 -14.95
N GLU A 261 -11.39 -18.28 -16.02
CA GLU A 261 -10.82 -17.28 -16.93
C GLU A 261 -10.64 -15.90 -16.25
N VAL A 262 -11.55 -15.52 -15.34
CA VAL A 262 -11.40 -14.30 -14.53
C VAL A 262 -10.20 -14.43 -13.61
N LEU A 263 -10.04 -15.57 -12.94
CA LEU A 263 -8.90 -15.83 -12.05
C LEU A 263 -7.58 -15.78 -12.84
N LYS A 264 -7.53 -16.44 -14.00
CA LYS A 264 -6.36 -16.47 -14.88
C LYS A 264 -5.98 -15.10 -15.44
N THR A 265 -6.97 -14.29 -15.83
CA THR A 265 -6.73 -13.00 -16.48
C THR A 265 -6.54 -11.85 -15.49
N ARG A 266 -7.29 -11.83 -14.38
CA ARG A 266 -7.32 -10.71 -13.42
C ARG A 266 -6.47 -10.94 -12.18
N LEU A 267 -6.28 -12.20 -11.78
CA LEU A 267 -5.63 -12.63 -10.54
C LEU A 267 -4.55 -13.74 -10.75
N PRO A 268 -3.70 -13.68 -11.80
CA PRO A 268 -2.72 -14.73 -12.08
C PRO A 268 -1.63 -14.85 -11.00
N GLY A 269 -1.15 -13.72 -10.46
CA GLY A 269 -0.07 -13.69 -9.48
C GLY A 269 -0.48 -14.30 -8.13
N ILE A 270 -1.67 -14.00 -7.63
CA ILE A 270 -2.17 -14.62 -6.39
C ILE A 270 -2.55 -16.08 -6.58
N SER A 271 -2.93 -16.50 -7.79
CA SER A 271 -3.23 -17.90 -8.09
C SER A 271 -1.97 -18.76 -7.95
N GLU A 272 -0.85 -18.27 -8.49
CA GLU A 272 0.48 -18.86 -8.33
C GLU A 272 0.95 -18.82 -6.87
N THR A 273 0.79 -17.68 -6.20
CA THR A 273 1.20 -17.49 -4.79
C THR A 273 0.46 -18.44 -3.86
N ALA A 274 -0.86 -18.58 -4.02
CA ALA A 274 -1.68 -19.49 -3.21
C ALA A 274 -1.26 -20.95 -3.37
N MET A 275 -0.95 -21.37 -4.61
CA MET A 275 -0.43 -22.71 -4.88
C MET A 275 0.93 -22.93 -4.22
N ILE A 276 1.87 -22.01 -4.40
CA ILE A 276 3.25 -22.16 -3.88
C ILE A 276 3.28 -22.18 -2.35
N PHE A 277 2.57 -21.26 -1.70
CA PHE A 277 2.73 -21.03 -0.26
C PHE A 277 1.67 -21.69 0.61
N ALA A 278 0.54 -22.13 0.04
CA ALA A 278 -0.52 -22.83 0.78
C ALA A 278 -0.99 -24.14 0.12
N GLY A 279 -0.46 -24.50 -1.06
CA GLY A 279 -0.91 -25.70 -1.79
C GLY A 279 -2.36 -25.61 -2.27
N VAL A 280 -2.89 -24.39 -2.44
CA VAL A 280 -4.30 -24.14 -2.76
C VAL A 280 -4.48 -23.88 -4.25
N ASP A 281 -5.36 -24.66 -4.87
CA ASP A 281 -5.91 -24.34 -6.19
C ASP A 281 -7.15 -23.44 -6.02
N VAL A 282 -6.98 -22.15 -6.33
CA VAL A 282 -8.01 -21.12 -6.14
C VAL A 282 -9.27 -21.32 -6.99
N THR A 283 -9.23 -22.21 -7.98
CA THR A 283 -10.41 -22.58 -8.78
C THR A 283 -11.32 -23.59 -8.07
N ARG A 284 -10.86 -24.17 -6.95
CA ARG A 284 -11.54 -25.24 -6.23
C ARG A 284 -11.68 -24.93 -4.75
N ASP A 285 -10.56 -24.59 -4.11
CA ASP A 285 -10.42 -24.50 -2.67
C ASP A 285 -10.17 -23.04 -2.23
N PRO A 286 -10.68 -22.63 -1.05
CA PRO A 286 -10.45 -21.28 -0.54
C PRO A 286 -9.03 -21.10 0.01
N ILE A 287 -8.53 -19.86 -0.05
CA ILE A 287 -7.19 -19.51 0.45
C ILE A 287 -7.27 -19.27 1.97
N PRO A 288 -6.41 -19.90 2.80
CA PRO A 288 -6.33 -19.59 4.23
C PRO A 288 -5.63 -18.24 4.43
N VAL A 289 -6.31 -17.31 5.10
CA VAL A 289 -5.84 -15.93 5.25
C VAL A 289 -6.08 -15.40 6.67
N LEU A 290 -5.24 -14.45 7.09
CA LEU A 290 -5.42 -13.70 8.33
C LEU A 290 -4.91 -12.25 8.22
N PRO A 291 -5.40 -11.34 9.08
CA PRO A 291 -4.87 -9.99 9.17
C PRO A 291 -3.36 -9.99 9.44
N THR A 292 -2.60 -9.35 8.56
CA THR A 292 -1.13 -9.34 8.59
C THR A 292 -0.61 -7.92 8.43
N VAL A 293 0.43 -7.53 9.19
CA VAL A 293 1.03 -6.19 9.09
C VAL A 293 1.50 -5.93 7.65
N HIS A 294 1.15 -4.76 7.13
CA HIS A 294 1.29 -4.49 5.70
C HIS A 294 1.91 -3.13 5.38
N TYR A 295 1.38 -2.07 5.99
CA TYR A 295 1.71 -0.69 5.64
C TYR A 295 1.77 0.19 6.89
N ASN A 296 2.61 1.21 6.86
CA ASN A 296 2.78 2.19 7.93
C ASN A 296 2.15 3.50 7.49
N MET A 297 1.12 3.97 8.19
CA MET A 297 0.52 5.28 7.89
C MET A 297 1.44 6.42 8.35
N GLY A 298 2.03 6.25 9.54
CA GLY A 298 3.02 7.20 10.07
C GLY A 298 4.38 7.14 9.39
N GLY A 299 5.13 8.22 9.54
CA GLY A 299 6.45 8.40 8.95
C GLY A 299 7.05 9.76 9.23
N VAL A 300 7.86 10.25 8.28
CA VAL A 300 8.44 11.60 8.35
C VAL A 300 7.36 12.60 7.97
N PRO A 301 6.98 13.55 8.86
CA PRO A 301 5.92 14.50 8.58
C PRO A 301 6.34 15.47 7.47
N THR A 302 5.44 15.74 6.53
CA THR A 302 5.67 16.67 5.42
C THR A 302 4.46 17.56 5.19
N ASN A 303 4.67 18.76 4.68
CA ASN A 303 3.58 19.50 4.05
C ASN A 303 3.18 18.85 2.70
N TYR A 304 2.07 19.29 2.09
CA TYR A 304 1.57 18.72 0.82
C TYR A 304 2.55 18.82 -0.37
N LYS A 305 3.66 19.56 -0.25
CA LYS A 305 4.72 19.70 -1.26
C LYS A 305 5.90 18.73 -1.03
N GLY A 306 5.83 17.88 0.00
CA GLY A 306 6.86 16.90 0.35
C GLY A 306 8.03 17.47 1.16
N GLN A 307 7.95 18.73 1.61
CA GLN A 307 8.99 19.31 2.46
C GLN A 307 8.84 18.76 3.88
N ALA A 308 9.92 18.23 4.46
CA ALA A 308 9.88 17.75 5.83
C ALA A 308 9.59 18.93 6.79
N ILE A 309 8.77 18.69 7.79
CA ILE A 309 8.38 19.70 8.78
C ILE A 309 8.70 19.25 10.20
N VAL A 310 8.85 20.23 11.09
CA VAL A 310 8.87 20.06 12.53
C VAL A 310 7.84 20.98 13.16
N TYR A 311 7.23 20.54 14.26
CA TYR A 311 6.30 21.37 15.02
C TYR A 311 7.02 22.02 16.20
N ASN A 312 7.26 23.32 16.10
CA ASN A 312 7.96 24.12 17.11
C ASN A 312 7.23 25.45 17.35
N ASP A 313 7.12 25.86 18.61
CA ASP A 313 6.44 27.10 19.03
C ASP A 313 5.00 27.24 18.51
N GLY A 314 4.27 26.12 18.49
CA GLY A 314 2.85 26.11 18.13
C GLY A 314 2.57 26.18 16.62
N LYS A 315 3.58 25.98 15.75
CA LYS A 315 3.44 26.05 14.29
C LYS A 315 4.36 25.07 13.58
N ASP A 316 3.97 24.69 12.37
CA ASP A 316 4.82 23.94 11.45
C ASP A 316 5.95 24.82 10.91
N GLN A 317 7.15 24.24 10.85
CA GLN A 317 8.34 24.86 10.29
C GLN A 317 9.01 23.86 9.35
N VAL A 318 9.31 24.29 8.12
CA VAL A 318 10.03 23.46 7.15
C VAL A 318 11.47 23.25 7.62
N VAL A 319 11.96 22.02 7.50
CA VAL A 319 13.38 21.66 7.66
C VAL A 319 14.09 22.00 6.35
N PRO A 320 14.95 23.02 6.29
CA PRO A 320 15.61 23.40 5.05
C PRO A 320 16.43 22.24 4.48
N GLY A 321 16.33 22.04 3.16
CA GLY A 321 17.08 21.00 2.46
C GLY A 321 16.57 19.57 2.64
N LEU A 322 15.53 19.31 3.44
CA LEU A 322 14.98 17.96 3.67
C LEU A 322 13.57 17.79 3.11
N PHE A 323 13.36 16.69 2.39
CA PHE A 323 12.10 16.26 1.81
C PHE A 323 11.87 14.79 2.12
N ALA A 324 10.61 14.35 2.05
CA ALA A 324 10.24 12.94 2.10
C ALA A 324 9.05 12.65 1.17
N CYS A 325 9.01 11.46 0.60
CA CYS A 325 7.88 10.95 -0.18
C CYS A 325 7.86 9.42 -0.23
N CYS A 326 6.72 8.85 -0.59
CA CYS A 326 6.51 7.41 -0.75
C CYS A 326 5.57 7.09 -1.92
#